data_AF-A0A3B8PYJ4-F1
#
_entry.id   AF-A0A3B8PYJ4-F1
#
_cell.length_a   1.000
_cell.length_b   1.000
_cell.length_c   1.000
_cell.angle_alpha   90.00
_cell.angle_beta   90.00
_cell.angle_gamma   90.00
#
_symmetry.space_group_name_H-M   'P 1'
#
loop_
_entity.id
_entity.type
_entity.pdbx_description
1 polymer ?
#
loop_
_entity_poly.entity_id
_entity_poly.type
_entity_poly.pdbx_seq_one_letter_code
_entity_poly.pdbx_strand_id
1 'polypeptide(L)'
;MTAQEVIRFPLAQVAAAKPLPLRSGLNPAWADPMNSWVNDAVKPLRGDRGELSEADWATLSAKLAPYGAWLGSKAGVSVEKLGIARVRAILASNPKAALDALVARDKAEEGNVNAVASVDRLLHYQRDLHKLCVNFVSFKDLYDGGEPAIFQAGTLFLDQRSCTLCLHVEDVGKHASMAAMAGTYLAYCDCVRKGSGEKLSIVAAFTDGDSDNLMVGRNGIFYDRKGRDYDATITKLIENPISLREAFWSPYKKFVRLIESLISKRAAAADAASSNKMAEAAETAANADKAASTPAPPKIDVGTVAAMGVAFGAIGTFLTALVGYLMGVLAWGIYGIIGAIVGVILLISGPSMILAFIKLRKRNLGPILDANGWAVNSSAKVNVPFGTTLTGVAKLPPGSQYETTDPFAEKRRPWGFYLFLLVVLFGLFKWWRGDLNTYLPEKLGNQQIFGTFAPGPAPAATVAPEAPPAPAK
;
A
#
# COMPACT_ATOMS: atom_id res chain seq x y z
N MET A 1 8.88 -13.10 37.91
CA MET A 1 9.83 -14.21 37.68
C MET A 1 9.06 -15.50 37.68
N THR A 2 9.12 -16.27 36.60
CA THR A 2 8.49 -17.60 36.52
C THR A 2 9.37 -18.66 37.18
N ALA A 3 8.81 -19.80 37.60
CA ALA A 3 9.58 -20.88 38.23
C ALA A 3 10.75 -21.39 37.35
N GLN A 4 10.63 -21.31 36.03
CA GLN A 4 11.70 -21.67 35.07
C GLN A 4 12.85 -20.66 35.02
N GLU A 5 12.59 -19.37 35.28
CA GLU A 5 13.63 -18.34 35.35
C GLU A 5 14.49 -18.49 36.62
N VAL A 6 13.88 -18.95 37.72
CA VAL A 6 14.56 -19.15 39.01
C VAL A 6 15.61 -20.27 38.97
N ILE A 7 15.42 -21.30 38.14
CA ILE A 7 16.39 -22.41 37.96
C ILE A 7 17.74 -21.91 37.40
N ARG A 8 17.74 -20.83 36.61
CA ARG A 8 18.96 -20.29 35.96
C ARG A 8 19.88 -19.52 36.92
N PHE A 9 19.43 -19.20 38.13
CA PHE A 9 20.26 -18.54 39.14
C PHE A 9 21.18 -19.55 39.84
N PRO A 10 22.31 -19.08 40.41
CA PRO A 10 23.22 -19.93 41.16
C PRO A 10 22.50 -20.76 42.24
N LEU A 11 22.98 -21.98 42.43
CA LEU A 11 22.49 -22.95 43.43
C LEU A 11 22.48 -22.37 44.86
N ALA A 12 23.53 -21.61 45.20
CA ALA A 12 23.69 -20.89 46.45
C ALA A 12 24.48 -19.59 46.17
N GLN A 13 24.56 -18.70 47.14
CA GLN A 13 25.34 -17.47 47.03
C GLN A 13 26.84 -17.79 46.81
N VAL A 14 27.39 -17.31 45.70
CA VAL A 14 28.80 -17.50 45.32
C VAL A 14 29.69 -16.50 46.05
N ALA A 15 30.68 -16.97 46.79
CA ALA A 15 31.71 -16.16 47.44
C ALA A 15 33.02 -16.94 47.57
N ALA A 16 34.16 -16.23 47.67
CA ALA A 16 35.47 -16.86 47.81
C ALA A 16 35.57 -17.69 49.11
N ALA A 17 36.14 -18.90 49.00
CA ALA A 17 36.33 -19.84 50.12
C ALA A 17 35.05 -20.21 50.90
N LYS A 18 33.87 -19.97 50.33
CA LYS A 18 32.59 -20.31 50.97
C LYS A 18 32.20 -21.76 50.65
N PRO A 19 32.00 -22.63 51.66
CA PRO A 19 31.54 -24.00 51.43
C PRO A 19 30.10 -24.02 50.89
N LEU A 20 29.74 -25.10 50.18
CA LEU A 20 28.40 -25.27 49.62
C LEU A 20 27.40 -25.59 50.75
N PRO A 21 26.39 -24.75 51.02
CA PRO A 21 25.38 -25.08 52.00
C PRO A 21 24.47 -26.21 51.50
N LEU A 22 24.11 -27.15 52.37
CA LEU A 22 23.33 -28.35 52.01
C LEU A 22 21.86 -28.28 52.43
N ARG A 23 21.49 -27.34 53.31
CA ARG A 23 20.13 -27.24 53.88
C ARG A 23 19.50 -25.85 53.77
N SER A 24 20.26 -24.79 54.08
CA SER A 24 19.75 -23.42 54.17
C SER A 24 20.51 -22.46 53.24
N GLY A 25 19.84 -21.43 52.72
CA GLY A 25 20.48 -20.47 51.82
C GLY A 25 20.66 -20.98 50.38
N LEU A 26 19.92 -22.03 50.03
CA LEU A 26 19.81 -22.57 48.68
C LEU A 26 18.76 -21.80 47.87
N ASN A 27 18.98 -21.76 46.57
CA ASN A 27 17.95 -21.38 45.62
C ASN A 27 16.75 -22.35 45.78
N PRO A 28 15.51 -21.86 46.02
CA PRO A 28 14.34 -22.71 46.23
C PRO A 28 14.09 -23.71 45.10
N ALA A 29 14.43 -23.37 43.86
CA ALA A 29 14.28 -24.28 42.72
C ALA A 29 15.19 -25.52 42.78
N TRP A 30 16.23 -25.48 43.61
CA TRP A 30 17.22 -26.56 43.77
C TRP A 30 17.14 -27.26 45.14
N ALA A 31 16.22 -26.87 46.01
CA ALA A 31 16.10 -27.43 47.36
C ALA A 31 15.81 -28.94 47.35
N ASP A 32 14.84 -29.40 46.56
CA ASP A 32 14.48 -30.83 46.50
C ASP A 32 15.57 -31.70 45.81
N PRO A 33 16.16 -31.29 44.67
CA PRO A 33 17.31 -31.99 44.10
C PRO A 33 18.51 -32.06 45.05
N MET A 34 18.79 -30.97 45.77
CA MET A 34 19.88 -30.91 46.75
C MET A 34 19.62 -31.88 47.91
N ASN A 35 18.41 -31.89 48.47
CA ASN A 35 18.04 -32.82 49.54
C ASN A 35 18.17 -34.29 49.09
N SER A 36 17.77 -34.61 47.86
CA SER A 36 17.90 -35.95 47.30
C SER A 36 19.38 -36.35 47.17
N TRP A 37 20.21 -35.48 46.59
CA TRP A 37 21.65 -35.72 46.49
C TRP A 37 22.35 -35.83 47.86
N VAL A 38 21.94 -35.03 48.86
CA VAL A 38 22.47 -35.12 50.23
C VAL A 38 22.15 -36.48 50.85
N ASN A 39 20.92 -36.97 50.70
CA ASN A 39 20.51 -38.26 51.24
C ASN A 39 21.19 -39.44 50.52
N ASP A 40 21.34 -39.36 49.20
CA ASP A 40 21.79 -40.47 48.37
C ASP A 40 23.33 -40.54 48.24
N ALA A 41 24.02 -39.40 48.24
CA ALA A 41 25.46 -39.34 47.99
C ALA A 41 26.27 -38.77 49.17
N VAL A 42 25.84 -37.68 49.80
CA VAL A 42 26.64 -37.01 50.84
C VAL A 42 26.60 -37.78 52.16
N LYS A 43 25.39 -38.07 52.67
CA LYS A 43 25.18 -38.73 53.96
C LYS A 43 25.81 -40.14 54.02
N PRO A 44 25.70 -41.01 53.00
CA PRO A 44 26.30 -42.34 53.04
C PRO A 44 27.83 -42.33 52.91
N LEU A 45 28.40 -41.37 52.16
CA LEU A 45 29.83 -41.35 51.86
C LEU A 45 30.67 -40.48 52.81
N ARG A 46 30.03 -39.51 53.50
CA ARG A 46 30.68 -38.50 54.35
C ARG A 46 29.98 -38.19 55.68
N GLY A 47 28.84 -38.81 55.96
CA GLY A 47 28.05 -38.56 57.16
C GLY A 47 27.13 -37.34 57.03
N ASP A 48 26.33 -37.08 58.06
CA ASP A 48 25.41 -35.95 58.07
C ASP A 48 26.16 -34.62 58.26
N ARG A 49 26.10 -33.74 57.26
CA ARG A 49 26.80 -32.45 57.25
C ARG A 49 25.86 -31.34 56.81
N GLY A 50 26.06 -30.14 57.37
CA GLY A 50 25.30 -28.94 56.98
C GLY A 50 25.87 -28.19 55.78
N GLU A 51 27.17 -28.33 55.53
CA GLU A 51 27.92 -27.66 54.46
C GLU A 51 29.00 -28.59 53.90
N LEU A 52 29.44 -28.33 52.67
CA LEU A 52 30.46 -29.13 51.99
C LEU A 52 31.63 -28.25 51.51
N SER A 53 32.85 -28.58 51.95
CA SER A 53 34.06 -27.91 51.47
C SER A 53 34.49 -28.41 50.08
N GLU A 54 35.37 -27.68 49.41
CA GLU A 54 35.94 -28.09 48.11
C GLU A 54 36.71 -29.42 48.22
N ALA A 55 37.50 -29.60 49.29
CA ALA A 55 38.20 -30.85 49.56
C ALA A 55 37.21 -32.02 49.76
N ASP A 56 36.06 -31.74 50.40
CA ASP A 56 35.02 -32.74 50.54
C ASP A 56 34.35 -33.10 49.21
N TRP A 57 34.05 -32.10 48.38
CA TRP A 57 33.51 -32.30 47.04
C TRP A 57 34.44 -33.12 46.14
N ALA A 58 35.74 -32.80 46.14
CA ALA A 58 36.74 -33.53 45.35
C ALA A 58 36.82 -35.01 45.76
N THR A 59 36.80 -35.28 47.06
CA THR A 59 36.84 -36.65 47.59
C THR A 59 35.55 -37.42 47.27
N LEU A 60 34.38 -36.77 47.29
CA LEU A 60 33.10 -37.39 46.91
C LEU A 60 33.09 -37.73 45.41
N SER A 61 33.56 -36.80 44.58
CA SER A 61 33.71 -37.00 43.14
C SER A 61 34.67 -38.15 42.83
N ALA A 62 35.82 -38.22 43.52
CA ALA A 62 36.78 -39.30 43.36
C ALA A 62 36.21 -40.68 43.74
N LYS A 63 35.38 -40.77 44.79
CA LYS A 63 34.71 -42.02 45.17
C LYS A 63 33.66 -42.47 44.15
N LEU A 64 32.96 -41.53 43.50
CA LEU A 64 31.92 -41.83 42.51
C LEU A 64 32.49 -42.01 41.09
N ALA A 65 33.72 -41.54 40.82
CA ALA A 65 34.34 -41.61 39.50
C ALA A 65 34.43 -43.04 38.92
N PRO A 66 34.80 -44.09 39.68
CA PRO A 66 34.80 -45.46 39.16
C PRO A 66 33.41 -45.93 38.70
N TYR A 67 32.36 -45.56 39.44
CA TYR A 67 30.99 -45.89 39.08
C TYR A 67 30.51 -45.12 37.83
N GLY A 68 30.87 -43.84 37.73
CA GLY A 68 30.62 -43.04 36.52
C GLY A 68 31.33 -43.60 35.28
N ALA A 69 32.58 -44.05 35.44
CA ALA A 69 33.34 -44.70 34.35
C ALA A 69 32.71 -46.03 33.93
N TRP A 70 32.19 -46.82 34.88
CA TRP A 70 31.45 -48.06 34.59
C TRP A 70 30.11 -47.80 33.88
N LEU A 71 29.36 -46.78 34.30
CA LEU A 71 28.15 -46.35 33.59
C LEU A 71 28.47 -45.88 32.16
N GLY A 72 29.58 -45.15 31.98
CA GLY A 72 30.03 -44.65 30.68
C GLY A 72 30.57 -45.74 29.74
N SER A 73 31.06 -46.86 30.28
CA SER A 73 31.52 -48.00 29.47
C SER A 73 30.39 -48.90 28.98
N LYS A 74 29.14 -48.61 29.37
CA LYS A 74 27.94 -49.35 28.96
C LYS A 74 27.66 -49.15 27.47
N ALA A 75 28.14 -50.07 26.65
CA ALA A 75 27.79 -50.13 25.22
C ALA A 75 26.39 -50.73 25.02
N GLY A 76 25.61 -50.17 24.09
CA GLY A 76 24.32 -50.75 23.69
C GLY A 76 23.10 -50.30 24.51
N VAL A 77 23.15 -49.13 25.18
CA VAL A 77 22.01 -48.55 25.92
C VAL A 77 20.74 -48.46 25.05
N SER A 78 20.90 -48.20 23.75
CA SER A 78 19.80 -48.14 22.78
C SER A 78 19.05 -49.47 22.61
N VAL A 79 19.73 -50.60 22.79
CA VAL A 79 19.16 -51.95 22.59
C VAL A 79 18.87 -52.67 23.92
N GLU A 80 19.23 -52.08 25.05
CA GLU A 80 19.05 -52.67 26.38
C GLU A 80 17.58 -53.00 26.71
N LYS A 81 16.65 -52.13 26.27
CA LYS A 81 15.20 -52.33 26.45
C LYS A 81 14.66 -53.59 25.76
N LEU A 82 15.38 -54.15 24.78
CA LEU A 82 14.98 -55.39 24.11
C LEU A 82 15.17 -56.62 25.02
N GLY A 83 16.01 -56.53 26.05
CA GLY A 83 16.33 -57.63 26.95
C GLY A 83 17.32 -58.63 26.36
N ILE A 84 18.14 -59.25 27.23
CA ILE A 84 19.26 -60.11 26.82
C ILE A 84 18.82 -61.33 26.00
N ALA A 85 17.64 -61.89 26.29
CA ALA A 85 17.10 -63.03 25.55
C ALA A 85 16.80 -62.68 24.09
N ARG A 86 16.20 -61.51 23.83
CA ARG A 86 15.90 -61.04 22.48
C ARG A 86 17.17 -60.68 21.72
N VAL A 87 18.13 -60.01 22.36
CA VAL A 87 19.42 -59.65 21.75
C VAL A 87 20.16 -60.91 21.30
N ARG A 88 20.22 -61.95 22.15
CA ARG A 88 20.84 -63.23 21.79
C ARG A 88 20.10 -63.93 20.63
N ALA A 89 18.77 -63.90 20.64
CA ALA A 89 17.98 -64.46 19.53
C ALA A 89 18.25 -63.73 18.20
N ILE A 90 18.31 -62.40 18.22
CA ILE A 90 18.65 -61.58 17.06
C ILE A 90 20.07 -61.92 16.58
N LEU A 91 21.07 -61.96 17.46
CA LEU A 91 22.45 -62.29 17.08
C LEU A 91 22.58 -63.73 16.52
N ALA A 92 21.86 -64.69 17.09
CA ALA A 92 21.85 -66.08 16.61
C ALA A 92 21.26 -66.22 15.21
N SER A 93 20.32 -65.35 14.82
CA SER A 93 19.70 -65.34 13.49
C SER A 93 20.55 -64.70 12.38
N ASN A 94 21.76 -64.22 12.70
CA ASN A 94 22.70 -63.53 11.79
C ASN A 94 22.04 -62.49 10.83
N PRO A 95 21.22 -61.57 11.34
CA PRO A 95 20.45 -60.64 10.52
C PRO A 95 21.34 -59.66 9.78
N LYS A 96 22.56 -59.42 10.28
CA LYS A 96 23.55 -58.59 9.59
C LYS A 96 23.88 -59.16 8.22
N ALA A 97 24.19 -60.46 8.12
CA ALA A 97 24.48 -61.08 6.83
C ALA A 97 23.26 -61.03 5.88
N ALA A 98 22.04 -61.18 6.42
CA ALA A 98 20.82 -61.06 5.62
C ALA A 98 20.59 -59.62 5.11
N LEU A 99 20.84 -58.61 5.94
CA LEU A 99 20.77 -57.19 5.57
C LEU A 99 21.86 -56.83 4.56
N ASP A 100 23.10 -57.26 4.79
CA ASP A 100 24.23 -57.03 3.88
C ASP A 100 23.93 -57.66 2.51
N ALA A 101 23.28 -58.83 2.47
CA ALA A 101 22.83 -59.46 1.23
C ALA A 101 21.66 -58.72 0.54
N LEU A 102 20.79 -58.04 1.29
CA LEU A 102 19.76 -57.15 0.73
C LEU A 102 20.39 -55.88 0.14
N VAL A 103 21.29 -55.24 0.89
CA VAL A 103 22.04 -54.05 0.43
C VAL A 103 22.87 -54.37 -0.81
N ALA A 104 23.51 -55.54 -0.86
CA ALA A 104 24.25 -55.99 -2.04
C ALA A 104 23.35 -56.17 -3.27
N ARG A 105 22.11 -56.66 -3.09
CA ARG A 105 21.12 -56.77 -4.16
C ARG A 105 20.65 -55.40 -4.65
N ASP A 106 20.31 -54.49 -3.73
CA ASP A 106 19.91 -53.12 -4.11
C ASP A 106 21.04 -52.39 -4.83
N LYS A 107 22.29 -52.57 -4.37
CA LYS A 107 23.46 -51.99 -5.01
C LYS A 107 23.75 -52.59 -6.39
N ALA A 108 23.45 -53.87 -6.61
CA ALA A 108 23.58 -54.48 -7.94
C ALA A 108 22.61 -53.85 -8.96
N GLU A 109 21.44 -53.38 -8.50
CA GLU A 109 20.42 -52.74 -9.33
C GLU A 109 20.65 -51.22 -9.51
N GLU A 110 21.70 -50.65 -8.92
CA GLU A 110 22.01 -49.21 -9.00
C GLU A 110 22.06 -48.70 -10.46
N GLY A 111 22.62 -49.50 -11.38
CA GLY A 111 22.67 -49.16 -12.80
C GLY A 111 21.28 -49.04 -13.43
N ASN A 112 20.36 -49.95 -13.10
CA ASN A 112 18.99 -49.94 -13.61
C ASN A 112 18.20 -48.76 -13.05
N VAL A 113 18.34 -48.47 -11.75
CA VAL A 113 17.69 -47.31 -11.11
C VAL A 113 18.19 -46.00 -11.72
N ASN A 114 19.50 -45.87 -11.95
CA ASN A 114 20.08 -44.69 -12.60
C ASN A 114 19.63 -44.53 -14.05
N ALA A 115 19.45 -45.63 -14.78
CA ALA A 115 18.88 -45.63 -16.12
C ALA A 115 17.41 -45.17 -16.11
N VAL A 116 16.59 -45.68 -15.18
CA VAL A 116 15.19 -45.23 -15.00
C VAL A 116 15.13 -43.75 -14.66
N ALA A 117 15.96 -43.27 -13.74
CA ALA A 117 16.03 -41.85 -13.39
C ALA A 117 16.47 -40.97 -14.58
N SER A 118 17.34 -41.49 -15.45
CA SER A 118 17.75 -40.79 -16.67
C SER A 118 16.63 -40.73 -17.70
N VAL A 119 15.84 -41.80 -17.86
CA VAL A 119 14.64 -41.81 -18.72
C VAL A 119 13.58 -40.87 -18.18
N ASP A 120 13.32 -40.89 -16.87
CA ASP A 120 12.38 -39.96 -16.23
C ASP A 120 12.78 -38.50 -16.48
N ARG A 121 14.07 -38.17 -16.32
CA ARG A 121 14.61 -36.85 -16.67
C ARG A 121 14.41 -36.50 -18.15
N LEU A 122 14.68 -37.45 -19.06
CA LEU A 122 14.49 -37.25 -20.50
C LEU A 122 13.01 -36.99 -20.85
N LEU A 123 12.08 -37.71 -20.23
CA LEU A 123 10.65 -37.51 -20.41
C LEU A 123 10.22 -36.13 -19.91
N HIS A 124 10.73 -35.67 -18.77
CA HIS A 124 10.50 -34.31 -18.29
C HIS A 124 11.04 -33.25 -19.26
N TYR A 125 12.23 -33.46 -19.83
CA TYR A 125 12.76 -32.55 -20.85
C TYR A 125 11.89 -32.54 -22.12
N GLN A 126 11.49 -33.71 -22.62
CA GLN A 126 10.67 -33.81 -23.82
C GLN A 126 9.29 -33.17 -23.62
N ARG A 127 8.68 -33.33 -22.43
CA ARG A 127 7.36 -32.76 -22.11
C ARG A 127 7.41 -31.26 -21.83
N ASP A 128 8.34 -30.81 -20.98
CA ASP A 128 8.26 -29.49 -20.34
C ASP A 128 9.29 -28.49 -20.86
N LEU A 129 10.44 -28.93 -21.41
CA LEU A 129 11.53 -28.01 -21.79
C LEU A 129 11.09 -27.02 -22.87
N HIS A 130 10.35 -27.48 -23.88
CA HIS A 130 9.83 -26.59 -24.92
C HIS A 130 8.94 -25.49 -24.31
N LYS A 131 7.98 -25.87 -23.46
CA LYS A 131 7.07 -24.93 -22.79
C LYS A 131 7.83 -23.95 -21.89
N LEU A 132 8.84 -24.45 -21.16
CA LEU A 132 9.72 -23.62 -20.35
C LEU A 132 10.49 -22.61 -21.20
N CYS A 133 11.12 -23.02 -22.30
CA CYS A 133 11.86 -22.13 -23.20
C CYS A 133 10.96 -21.06 -23.84
N VAL A 134 9.75 -21.44 -24.26
CA VAL A 134 8.74 -20.53 -24.81
C VAL A 134 8.33 -19.46 -23.79
N ASN A 135 8.16 -19.84 -22.52
CA ASN A 135 7.66 -18.93 -21.49
C ASN A 135 8.75 -18.16 -20.72
N PHE A 136 9.95 -18.71 -20.60
CA PHE A 136 11.04 -18.17 -19.76
C PHE A 136 12.12 -17.45 -20.58
N VAL A 137 12.44 -17.96 -21.78
CA VAL A 137 13.51 -17.40 -22.60
C VAL A 137 12.96 -16.38 -23.60
N SER A 138 11.94 -16.77 -24.35
CA SER A 138 11.38 -15.93 -25.42
C SER A 138 10.14 -15.14 -25.00
N PHE A 139 9.46 -15.54 -23.92
CA PHE A 139 8.16 -14.99 -23.50
C PHE A 139 7.11 -15.00 -24.64
N LYS A 140 7.20 -15.95 -25.58
CA LYS A 140 6.37 -15.98 -26.78
C LYS A 140 4.88 -16.06 -26.42
N ASP A 141 4.49 -16.93 -25.49
CA ASP A 141 3.09 -17.06 -25.05
C ASP A 141 2.54 -15.76 -24.42
N LEU A 142 3.40 -14.96 -23.79
CA LEU A 142 3.00 -13.65 -23.27
C LEU A 142 2.69 -12.67 -24.42
N TYR A 143 3.54 -12.63 -25.46
CA TYR A 143 3.45 -11.59 -26.50
C TYR A 143 2.55 -11.94 -27.68
N ASP A 144 2.39 -13.23 -28.02
CA ASP A 144 1.63 -13.66 -29.20
C ASP A 144 0.11 -13.58 -29.01
N GLY A 145 -0.36 -13.42 -27.77
CA GLY A 145 -1.80 -13.29 -27.45
C GLY A 145 -2.62 -14.57 -27.70
N GLY A 146 -1.96 -15.71 -27.90
CA GLY A 146 -2.57 -17.02 -28.03
C GLY A 146 -2.83 -17.67 -26.67
N GLU A 147 -2.05 -18.71 -26.35
CA GLU A 147 -2.15 -19.39 -25.05
C GLU A 147 -1.64 -18.50 -23.91
N PRO A 148 -2.32 -18.49 -22.74
CA PRO A 148 -1.82 -17.77 -21.57
C PRO A 148 -0.46 -18.30 -21.12
N ALA A 149 0.44 -17.36 -20.82
CA ALA A 149 1.76 -17.65 -20.31
C ALA A 149 1.69 -18.43 -18.99
N ILE A 150 2.70 -19.24 -18.70
CA ILE A 150 2.72 -20.14 -17.55
C ILE A 150 2.58 -19.43 -16.18
N PHE A 151 3.02 -18.17 -16.09
CA PHE A 151 2.91 -17.35 -14.87
C PHE A 151 1.60 -16.57 -14.78
N GLN A 152 0.77 -16.56 -15.84
CA GLN A 152 -0.56 -15.98 -15.80
C GLN A 152 -1.51 -16.94 -15.07
N ALA A 153 -1.92 -16.52 -13.87
CA ALA A 153 -2.82 -17.26 -12.99
C ALA A 153 -4.27 -17.31 -13.52
N GLY A 154 -4.70 -16.29 -14.27
CA GLY A 154 -6.09 -16.18 -14.69
C GLY A 154 -6.48 -14.74 -15.03
N THR A 155 -7.79 -14.45 -15.00
CA THR A 155 -8.35 -13.13 -15.32
C THR A 155 -9.08 -12.55 -14.12
N LEU A 156 -8.71 -11.32 -13.74
CA LEU A 156 -9.42 -10.55 -12.72
C LEU A 156 -10.40 -9.59 -13.39
N PHE A 157 -11.68 -9.65 -12.99
CA PHE A 157 -12.68 -8.67 -13.36
C PHE A 157 -12.90 -7.69 -12.20
N LEU A 158 -12.59 -6.42 -12.44
CA LEU A 158 -12.72 -5.38 -11.44
C LEU A 158 -12.98 -4.03 -12.11
N ASP A 159 -14.00 -3.31 -11.63
CA ASP A 159 -14.35 -1.95 -12.09
C ASP A 159 -14.45 -1.82 -13.62
N GLN A 160 -15.31 -2.63 -14.25
CA GLN A 160 -15.52 -2.64 -15.70
C GLN A 160 -14.26 -2.98 -16.52
N ARG A 161 -13.27 -3.62 -15.89
CA ARG A 161 -12.04 -4.06 -16.55
C ARG A 161 -11.80 -5.54 -16.35
N SER A 162 -11.16 -6.14 -17.34
CA SER A 162 -10.63 -7.50 -17.29
C SER A 162 -9.11 -7.46 -17.38
N CYS A 163 -8.42 -7.81 -16.30
CA CYS A 163 -6.96 -7.88 -16.23
C CYS A 163 -6.52 -9.32 -16.43
N THR A 164 -5.82 -9.62 -17.52
CA THR A 164 -5.33 -10.97 -17.85
C THR A 164 -3.91 -11.22 -17.32
N LEU A 165 -3.16 -10.17 -17.01
CA LEU A 165 -1.87 -10.27 -16.35
C LEU A 165 -2.05 -10.32 -14.83
N CYS A 166 -2.42 -11.50 -14.34
CA CYS A 166 -2.51 -11.82 -12.92
C CYS A 166 -1.47 -12.89 -12.54
N LEU A 167 -0.78 -12.74 -11.42
CA LEU A 167 0.18 -13.72 -10.91
C LEU A 167 -0.18 -14.12 -9.47
N HIS A 168 0.09 -15.37 -9.10
CA HIS A 168 0.01 -15.81 -7.72
C HIS A 168 1.14 -15.18 -6.91
N VAL A 169 0.84 -14.75 -5.68
CA VAL A 169 1.79 -14.12 -4.76
C VAL A 169 1.74 -14.86 -3.43
N GLU A 170 2.89 -15.36 -2.98
CA GLU A 170 2.99 -16.00 -1.66
C GLU A 170 3.06 -14.98 -0.52
N ASP A 171 3.83 -13.90 -0.70
CA ASP A 171 4.03 -12.84 0.30
C ASP A 171 3.88 -11.46 -0.35
N VAL A 172 2.74 -10.80 -0.08
CA VAL A 172 2.40 -9.47 -0.62
C VAL A 172 3.40 -8.40 -0.18
N GLY A 173 3.95 -8.51 1.03
CA GLY A 173 4.89 -7.53 1.60
C GLY A 173 6.22 -7.53 0.86
N LYS A 174 6.84 -8.70 0.72
CA LYS A 174 8.09 -8.88 -0.02
C LYS A 174 7.91 -8.63 -1.51
N HIS A 175 6.79 -9.07 -2.08
CA HIS A 175 6.54 -8.89 -3.49
C HIS A 175 6.36 -7.40 -3.86
N ALA A 176 5.66 -6.63 -3.02
CA ALA A 176 5.40 -5.22 -3.28
C ALA A 176 6.65 -4.34 -3.31
N SER A 177 7.71 -4.67 -2.57
CA SER A 177 8.93 -3.86 -2.55
C SER A 177 9.70 -3.95 -3.88
N MET A 178 9.80 -5.15 -4.45
CA MET A 178 10.49 -5.36 -5.74
C MET A 178 9.60 -4.96 -6.93
N ALA A 179 8.32 -5.30 -6.89
CA ALA A 179 7.39 -5.00 -7.99
C ALA A 179 7.12 -3.50 -8.19
N ALA A 180 7.41 -2.65 -7.19
CA ALA A 180 7.32 -1.19 -7.33
C ALA A 180 8.24 -0.64 -8.45
N MET A 181 9.35 -1.33 -8.73
CA MET A 181 10.32 -0.96 -9.78
C MET A 181 9.85 -1.31 -11.19
N ALA A 182 8.78 -2.09 -11.33
CA ALA A 182 8.24 -2.53 -12.63
C ALA A 182 7.62 -1.40 -13.45
N GLY A 183 7.21 -0.29 -12.81
CA GLY A 183 6.59 0.86 -13.49
C GLY A 183 5.14 0.63 -13.96
N THR A 184 4.50 -0.44 -13.52
CA THR A 184 3.10 -0.80 -13.82
C THR A 184 2.21 -0.51 -12.61
N TYR A 185 0.93 -0.20 -12.83
CA TYR A 185 -0.05 -0.06 -11.75
C TYR A 185 -0.46 -1.46 -11.30
N LEU A 186 -0.26 -1.78 -10.02
CA LEU A 186 -0.49 -3.14 -9.50
C LEU A 186 -1.51 -3.09 -8.37
N ALA A 187 -2.52 -3.96 -8.42
CA ALA A 187 -3.41 -4.20 -7.30
C ALA A 187 -3.19 -5.61 -6.76
N TYR A 188 -2.88 -5.70 -5.48
CA TYR A 188 -2.83 -6.96 -4.74
C TYR A 188 -4.23 -7.27 -4.25
N CYS A 189 -4.68 -8.49 -4.52
CA CYS A 189 -5.98 -8.95 -4.10
C CYS A 189 -5.85 -10.24 -3.30
N ASP A 190 -6.58 -10.31 -2.20
CA ASP A 190 -6.83 -11.57 -1.52
C ASP A 190 -8.11 -12.16 -2.10
N CYS A 191 -8.02 -13.37 -2.61
CA CYS A 191 -9.14 -14.08 -3.19
C CYS A 191 -9.56 -15.25 -2.33
N VAL A 192 -10.87 -15.36 -2.09
CA VAL A 192 -11.45 -16.42 -1.27
C VAL A 192 -12.55 -17.11 -2.05
N ARG A 193 -12.52 -18.44 -2.07
CA ARG A 193 -13.58 -19.24 -2.67
C ARG A 193 -14.66 -19.54 -1.65
N LYS A 194 -15.86 -18.99 -1.83
CA LYS A 194 -17.00 -19.24 -0.92
C LYS A 194 -17.37 -20.72 -0.78
N GLY A 195 -17.22 -21.51 -1.85
CA GLY A 195 -17.60 -22.93 -1.85
C GLY A 195 -16.62 -23.87 -1.13
N SER A 196 -15.32 -23.58 -1.12
CA SER A 196 -14.30 -24.48 -0.56
C SER A 196 -13.45 -23.86 0.54
N GLY A 197 -13.56 -22.56 0.79
CA GLY A 197 -12.70 -21.83 1.74
C GLY A 197 -11.25 -21.70 1.30
N GLU A 198 -10.91 -22.09 0.06
CA GLU A 198 -9.57 -21.95 -0.51
C GLU A 198 -9.23 -20.46 -0.63
N LYS A 199 -8.05 -20.07 -0.17
CA LYS A 199 -7.54 -18.71 -0.23
C LYS A 199 -6.34 -18.67 -1.15
N LEU A 200 -6.28 -17.63 -1.98
CA LEU A 200 -5.14 -17.33 -2.83
C LEU A 200 -4.91 -15.83 -2.81
N SER A 201 -3.64 -15.42 -2.87
CA SER A 201 -3.29 -14.01 -3.03
C SER A 201 -2.72 -13.82 -4.43
N ILE A 202 -3.17 -12.78 -5.13
CA ILE A 202 -2.75 -12.47 -6.49
C ILE A 202 -2.32 -11.02 -6.60
N VAL A 203 -1.49 -10.75 -7.60
CA VAL A 203 -1.21 -9.41 -8.09
C VAL A 203 -1.78 -9.28 -9.50
N ALA A 204 -2.61 -8.26 -9.73
CA ALA A 204 -3.15 -7.93 -11.02
C ALA A 204 -2.51 -6.63 -11.54
N ALA A 205 -2.03 -6.66 -12.78
CA ALA A 205 -1.48 -5.49 -13.44
C ALA A 205 -2.55 -4.75 -14.25
N PHE A 206 -2.71 -3.46 -13.97
CA PHE A 206 -3.58 -2.56 -14.70
C PHE A 206 -2.73 -1.78 -15.70
N THR A 207 -2.96 -2.03 -16.98
CA THR A 207 -2.16 -1.49 -18.08
C THR A 207 -2.95 -0.57 -19.00
N ASP A 208 -4.28 -0.54 -18.89
CA ASP A 208 -5.20 0.37 -19.58
C ASP A 208 -6.38 0.79 -18.66
N GLY A 209 -7.03 1.90 -18.99
CA GLY A 209 -8.11 2.51 -18.18
C GLY A 209 -7.67 3.70 -17.30
N ASP A 210 -8.31 3.85 -16.14
CA ASP A 210 -8.07 4.90 -15.14
C ASP A 210 -7.91 4.33 -13.71
N SER A 211 -7.47 5.13 -12.74
CA SER A 211 -7.32 4.71 -11.34
C SER A 211 -8.39 5.23 -10.39
N ASP A 212 -9.49 5.79 -10.89
CA ASP A 212 -10.43 6.57 -10.05
C ASP A 212 -11.13 5.71 -9.01
N ASN A 213 -11.37 4.46 -9.36
CA ASN A 213 -12.22 3.53 -8.64
C ASN A 213 -11.44 2.36 -8.02
N LEU A 214 -10.12 2.37 -8.16
CA LEU A 214 -9.21 1.37 -7.60
C LEU A 214 -8.83 1.79 -6.18
N MET A 215 -9.50 1.22 -5.19
CA MET A 215 -9.29 1.52 -3.77
C MET A 215 -9.15 0.24 -2.95
N VAL A 216 -8.37 0.30 -1.88
CA VAL A 216 -8.25 -0.80 -0.91
C VAL A 216 -9.64 -1.13 -0.36
N GLY A 217 -9.99 -2.41 -0.29
CA GLY A 217 -11.29 -2.90 0.14
C GLY A 217 -12.32 -3.07 -0.98
N ARG A 218 -12.00 -2.67 -2.22
CA ARG A 218 -12.90 -2.92 -3.36
C ARG A 218 -12.90 -4.40 -3.74
N ASN A 219 -14.09 -4.91 -4.01
CA ASN A 219 -14.30 -6.29 -4.43
C ASN A 219 -14.29 -6.44 -5.96
N GLY A 220 -13.83 -7.58 -6.42
CA GLY A 220 -13.86 -8.04 -7.82
C GLY A 220 -14.00 -9.56 -7.86
N ILE A 221 -13.97 -10.11 -9.07
CA ILE A 221 -14.10 -11.57 -9.29
C ILE A 221 -12.88 -12.04 -10.06
N PHE A 222 -12.18 -13.02 -9.52
CA PHE A 222 -11.04 -13.65 -10.16
C PHE A 222 -11.43 -15.02 -10.71
N TYR A 223 -11.10 -15.27 -11.98
CA TYR A 223 -11.22 -16.58 -12.60
C TYR A 223 -9.83 -17.16 -12.85
N ASP A 224 -9.55 -18.29 -12.19
CA ASP A 224 -8.33 -19.07 -12.43
C ASP A 224 -8.34 -19.71 -13.84
N ARG A 225 -7.19 -20.19 -14.32
CA ARG A 225 -7.05 -20.86 -15.63
C ARG A 225 -7.99 -22.07 -15.80
N LYS A 226 -8.44 -22.67 -14.69
CA LYS A 226 -9.41 -23.76 -14.66
C LYS A 226 -10.88 -23.30 -14.70
N GLY A 227 -11.14 -22.00 -14.87
CA GLY A 227 -12.49 -21.43 -14.86
C GLY A 227 -13.15 -21.37 -13.49
N ARG A 228 -12.36 -21.50 -12.41
CA ARG A 228 -12.87 -21.45 -11.03
C ARG A 228 -12.96 -20.01 -10.55
N ASP A 229 -14.08 -19.65 -9.95
CA ASP A 229 -14.38 -18.33 -9.42
C ASP A 229 -13.88 -18.14 -7.99
N TYR A 230 -13.29 -16.98 -7.75
CA TYR A 230 -12.86 -16.52 -6.43
C TYR A 230 -13.29 -15.08 -6.22
N ASP A 231 -13.81 -14.76 -5.03
CA ASP A 231 -14.11 -13.39 -4.64
C ASP A 231 -12.82 -12.69 -4.30
N ALA A 232 -12.42 -11.69 -5.08
CA ALA A 232 -11.19 -10.94 -4.91
C ALA A 232 -11.45 -9.63 -4.16
N THR A 233 -10.64 -9.31 -3.14
CA THR A 233 -10.68 -8.03 -2.43
C THR A 233 -9.33 -7.36 -2.51
N ILE A 234 -9.28 -6.09 -2.94
CA ILE A 234 -8.02 -5.35 -3.03
C ILE A 234 -7.46 -5.06 -1.63
N THR A 235 -6.24 -5.50 -1.34
CA THR A 235 -5.58 -5.27 -0.05
C THR A 235 -4.52 -4.17 -0.13
N LYS A 236 -3.83 -4.04 -1.26
CA LYS A 236 -2.76 -3.06 -1.46
C LYS A 236 -2.68 -2.63 -2.91
N LEU A 237 -2.35 -1.36 -3.14
CA LEU A 237 -2.12 -0.82 -4.48
C LEU A 237 -0.72 -0.21 -4.59
N ILE A 238 -0.10 -0.38 -5.75
CA ILE A 238 1.11 0.32 -6.16
C ILE A 238 0.72 1.25 -7.30
N GLU A 239 0.75 2.56 -7.02
CA GLU A 239 0.35 3.58 -7.97
C GLU A 239 1.49 3.90 -8.95
N ASN A 240 1.25 3.60 -10.23
CA ASN A 240 2.07 4.03 -11.36
C ASN A 240 1.15 4.48 -12.51
N PRO A 241 1.57 5.39 -13.40
CA PRO A 241 0.68 5.87 -14.47
C PRO A 241 0.17 4.72 -15.35
N ILE A 242 -1.14 4.63 -15.57
CA ILE A 242 -1.77 3.58 -16.41
C ILE A 242 -1.73 4.01 -17.89
N SER A 243 -2.10 5.26 -18.18
CA SER A 243 -2.08 5.83 -19.53
C SER A 243 -1.60 7.29 -19.56
N LEU A 244 -1.22 7.78 -20.75
CA LEU A 244 -0.87 9.20 -20.93
C LEU A 244 -2.06 10.14 -20.68
N ARG A 245 -3.27 9.69 -21.04
CA ARG A 245 -4.51 10.46 -20.84
C ARG A 245 -4.82 10.60 -19.36
N GLU A 246 -4.67 9.53 -18.60
CA GLU A 246 -4.83 9.57 -17.16
C GLU A 246 -3.75 10.45 -16.50
N ALA A 247 -2.51 10.36 -16.95
CA ALA A 247 -1.41 11.14 -16.40
C ALA A 247 -1.62 12.65 -16.55
N PHE A 248 -2.26 13.11 -17.63
CA PHE A 248 -2.64 14.52 -17.82
C PHE A 248 -3.56 15.03 -16.70
N TRP A 249 -4.56 14.23 -16.30
CA TRP A 249 -5.54 14.60 -15.28
C TRP A 249 -5.08 14.28 -13.84
N SER A 250 -4.05 13.46 -13.68
CA SER A 250 -3.58 13.00 -12.37
C SER A 250 -3.22 14.12 -11.37
N PRO A 251 -2.59 15.25 -11.74
CA PRO A 251 -2.24 16.30 -10.78
C PRO A 251 -3.48 16.99 -10.22
N TYR A 252 -4.47 17.24 -11.08
CA TYR A 252 -5.74 17.85 -10.69
C TYR A 252 -6.52 16.95 -9.74
N LYS A 253 -6.59 15.64 -10.04
CA LYS A 253 -7.24 14.65 -9.17
C LYS A 253 -6.57 14.56 -7.80
N LYS A 254 -5.23 14.55 -7.75
CA LYS A 254 -4.48 14.56 -6.48
C LYS A 254 -4.71 15.85 -5.69
N PHE A 255 -4.82 16.99 -6.37
CA PHE A 255 -5.13 18.26 -5.73
C PHE A 255 -6.53 18.28 -5.12
N VAL A 256 -7.55 17.77 -5.82
CA VAL A 256 -8.91 17.64 -5.30
C VAL A 256 -8.92 16.71 -4.07
N ARG A 257 -8.29 15.53 -4.16
CA ARG A 257 -8.14 14.61 -3.01
C ARG A 257 -7.43 15.26 -1.83
N LEU A 258 -6.44 16.12 -2.08
CA LEU A 258 -5.75 16.87 -1.04
C LEU A 258 -6.69 17.88 -0.38
N ILE A 259 -7.48 18.64 -1.16
CA ILE A 259 -8.50 19.55 -0.62
C ILE A 259 -9.52 18.79 0.22
N GLU A 260 -10.05 17.69 -0.29
CA GLU A 260 -10.98 16.82 0.45
C GLU A 260 -10.35 16.33 1.75
N SER A 261 -9.07 15.91 1.73
CA SER A 261 -8.35 15.48 2.93
C SER A 261 -8.13 16.61 3.94
N LEU A 262 -7.94 17.84 3.49
CA LEU A 262 -7.81 19.01 4.37
C LEU A 262 -9.16 19.40 4.96
N ILE A 263 -10.23 19.32 4.17
CA ILE A 263 -11.60 19.56 4.64
C ILE A 263 -11.99 18.48 5.64
N SER A 264 -11.74 17.20 5.35
CA SER A 264 -12.06 16.10 6.27
C SER A 264 -11.23 16.17 7.55
N LYS A 265 -9.94 16.50 7.46
CA LYS A 265 -9.11 16.75 8.66
C LYS A 265 -9.60 17.95 9.46
N ARG A 266 -10.05 19.02 8.80
CA ARG A 266 -10.64 20.18 9.50
C ARG A 266 -12.01 19.86 10.10
N ALA A 267 -12.84 19.10 9.41
CA ALA A 267 -14.12 18.62 9.93
C ALA A 267 -13.89 17.74 11.15
N ALA A 268 -12.97 16.76 11.06
CA ALA A 268 -12.59 15.91 12.20
C ALA A 268 -11.98 16.73 13.37
N ALA A 269 -11.18 17.75 13.09
CA ALA A 269 -10.64 18.64 14.12
C ALA A 269 -11.71 19.53 14.75
N ALA A 270 -12.68 20.01 13.96
CA ALA A 270 -13.83 20.77 14.44
C ALA A 270 -14.80 19.89 15.24
N ASP A 271 -15.04 18.65 14.81
CA ASP A 271 -15.83 17.64 15.51
C ASP A 271 -15.14 17.23 16.82
N ALA A 272 -13.82 17.04 16.81
CA ALA A 272 -13.03 16.81 18.03
C ALA A 272 -13.08 18.01 18.98
N ALA A 273 -12.97 19.25 18.46
CA ALA A 273 -13.11 20.45 19.27
C ALA A 273 -14.53 20.63 19.82
N SER A 274 -15.57 20.24 19.07
CA SER A 274 -16.95 20.25 19.52
C SER A 274 -17.24 19.16 20.55
N SER A 275 -16.65 17.97 20.38
CA SER A 275 -16.73 16.84 21.32
C SER A 275 -15.98 17.16 22.61
N ASN A 276 -14.83 17.84 22.53
CA ASN A 276 -14.11 18.34 23.70
C ASN A 276 -14.89 19.43 24.44
N LYS A 277 -15.56 20.35 23.71
CA LYS A 277 -16.46 21.32 24.35
C LYS A 277 -17.71 20.67 24.96
N MET A 278 -18.23 19.60 24.37
CA MET A 278 -19.31 18.80 24.96
C MET A 278 -18.83 18.00 26.18
N ALA A 279 -17.60 17.48 26.15
CA ALA A 279 -16.98 16.81 27.29
C ALA A 279 -16.67 17.80 28.43
N GLU A 280 -16.15 18.99 28.13
CA GLU A 280 -15.96 20.08 29.08
C GLU A 280 -17.29 20.60 29.64
N ALA A 281 -18.35 20.69 28.81
CA ALA A 281 -19.70 21.04 29.24
C ALA A 281 -20.33 19.95 30.13
N ALA A 282 -20.05 18.68 29.83
CA ALA A 282 -20.47 17.55 30.66
C ALA A 282 -19.67 17.49 31.98
N GLU A 283 -18.39 17.88 31.97
CA GLU A 283 -17.53 17.95 33.15
C GLU A 283 -17.86 19.17 34.03
N THR A 284 -18.30 20.29 33.46
CA THR A 284 -18.86 21.43 34.21
C THR A 284 -20.27 21.16 34.72
N ALA A 285 -21.09 20.38 34.01
CA ALA A 285 -22.37 19.89 34.53
C ALA A 285 -22.19 18.83 35.64
N ALA A 286 -21.15 17.99 35.56
CA ALA A 286 -20.82 17.01 36.59
C ALA A 286 -20.18 17.62 37.86
N ASN A 287 -19.61 18.84 37.76
CA ASN A 287 -19.02 19.56 38.89
C ASN A 287 -19.86 20.76 39.36
N ALA A 288 -21.13 20.84 39.00
CA ALA A 288 -22.03 21.96 39.30
C ALA A 288 -22.45 22.09 40.79
N ASP A 289 -21.77 21.42 41.72
CA ASP A 289 -22.04 21.52 43.18
C ASP A 289 -20.83 22.00 44.00
N LYS A 290 -19.87 22.70 43.37
CA LYS A 290 -18.88 23.53 44.09
C LYS A 290 -18.79 24.92 43.47
N ALA A 291 -19.26 25.90 44.24
CA ALA A 291 -19.37 27.28 43.83
C ALA A 291 -18.02 28.02 43.67
N ALA A 292 -18.04 28.91 42.67
CA ALA A 292 -17.37 30.21 42.58
C ALA A 292 -15.84 30.29 42.40
N SER A 293 -15.42 30.55 41.15
CA SER A 293 -14.39 31.56 40.87
C SER A 293 -14.49 32.08 39.44
N THR A 294 -14.55 33.40 39.31
CA THR A 294 -14.58 34.21 38.07
C THR A 294 -13.43 33.89 37.11
N PRO A 295 -13.65 33.77 35.78
CA PRO A 295 -12.54 33.61 34.83
C PRO A 295 -11.90 34.96 34.51
N ALA A 296 -10.57 35.05 34.64
CA ALA A 296 -9.78 36.12 34.07
C ALA A 296 -9.74 36.00 32.53
N PRO A 297 -9.65 37.12 31.77
CA PRO A 297 -9.64 37.07 30.31
C PRO A 297 -8.40 36.31 29.81
N PRO A 298 -8.53 35.47 28.78
CA PRO A 298 -7.40 34.71 28.25
C PRO A 298 -6.36 35.69 27.70
N LYS A 299 -5.14 35.60 28.21
CA LYS A 299 -3.97 36.25 27.60
C LYS A 299 -3.75 35.59 26.25
N ILE A 300 -4.23 36.25 25.21
CA ILE A 300 -3.87 35.91 23.84
C ILE A 300 -2.38 36.22 23.71
N ASP A 301 -1.59 35.15 23.54
CA ASP A 301 -0.14 35.26 23.42
C ASP A 301 0.20 36.02 22.13
N VAL A 302 0.93 37.11 22.26
CA VAL A 302 1.29 38.00 21.13
C VAL A 302 2.08 37.22 20.08
N GLY A 303 2.80 36.15 20.47
CA GLY A 303 3.45 35.22 19.56
C GLY A 303 2.48 34.39 18.71
N THR A 304 1.33 33.98 19.25
CA THR A 304 0.28 33.27 18.51
C THR A 304 -0.48 34.21 17.58
N VAL A 305 -0.72 35.46 18.00
CA VAL A 305 -1.32 36.50 17.14
C VAL A 305 -0.37 36.97 16.06
N ALA A 306 0.94 37.04 16.34
CA ALA A 306 1.96 37.33 15.34
C ALA A 306 2.12 36.17 14.35
N ALA A 307 2.14 34.92 14.81
CA ALA A 307 2.18 33.75 13.94
C ALA A 307 0.92 33.63 13.06
N MET A 308 -0.27 33.89 13.63
CA MET A 308 -1.51 33.99 12.87
C MET A 308 -1.49 35.19 11.92
N GLY A 309 -1.02 36.36 12.36
CA GLY A 309 -0.93 37.58 11.56
C GLY A 309 0.04 37.45 10.38
N VAL A 310 1.14 36.72 10.54
CA VAL A 310 2.07 36.37 9.45
C VAL A 310 1.47 35.32 8.52
N ALA A 311 0.72 34.33 9.04
CA ALA A 311 0.03 33.34 8.21
C ALA A 311 -1.13 33.95 7.40
N PHE A 312 -1.94 34.82 8.01
CA PHE A 312 -2.99 35.59 7.34
C PHE A 312 -2.40 36.65 6.40
N GLY A 313 -1.28 37.26 6.76
CA GLY A 313 -0.51 38.16 5.90
C GLY A 313 0.03 37.45 4.66
N ALA A 314 0.53 36.22 4.80
CA ALA A 314 1.00 35.39 3.70
C ALA A 314 -0.13 34.93 2.76
N ILE A 315 -1.32 34.64 3.31
CA ILE A 315 -2.51 34.37 2.50
C ILE A 315 -2.98 35.66 1.80
N GLY A 316 -2.91 36.79 2.50
CA GLY A 316 -3.21 38.11 1.96
C GLY A 316 -2.30 38.45 0.77
N THR A 317 -0.98 38.34 0.93
CA THR A 317 0.00 38.57 -0.14
C THR A 317 -0.10 37.56 -1.27
N PHE A 318 -0.42 36.30 -0.98
CA PHE A 318 -0.71 35.30 -2.01
C PHE A 318 -1.96 35.66 -2.83
N LEU A 319 -3.04 36.11 -2.17
CA LEU A 319 -4.26 36.54 -2.85
C LEU A 319 -4.04 37.84 -3.63
N THR A 320 -3.32 38.83 -3.11
CA THR A 320 -2.97 40.04 -3.90
C THR A 320 -2.05 39.71 -5.05
N ALA A 321 -1.09 38.81 -4.90
CA ALA A 321 -0.27 38.34 -6.00
C ALA A 321 -1.11 37.62 -7.06
N LEU A 322 -2.02 36.72 -6.66
CA LEU A 322 -2.92 36.01 -7.57
C LEU A 322 -3.82 36.98 -8.35
N VAL A 323 -4.41 37.96 -7.66
CA VAL A 323 -5.25 39.01 -8.27
C VAL A 323 -4.41 39.92 -9.18
N GLY A 324 -3.18 40.26 -8.78
CA GLY A 324 -2.25 41.05 -9.59
C GLY A 324 -1.85 40.32 -10.89
N TYR A 325 -1.53 39.04 -10.82
CA TYR A 325 -1.29 38.20 -11.99
C TYR A 325 -2.55 38.06 -12.87
N LEU A 326 -3.73 37.88 -12.27
CA LEU A 326 -4.99 37.78 -13.00
C LEU A 326 -5.32 39.08 -13.74
N MET A 327 -5.11 40.25 -13.11
CA MET A 327 -5.31 41.56 -13.73
C MET A 327 -4.27 41.85 -14.82
N GLY A 328 -3.02 41.43 -14.63
CA GLY A 328 -1.96 41.54 -15.64
C GLY A 328 -2.24 40.69 -16.89
N VAL A 329 -2.81 39.50 -16.71
CA VAL A 329 -3.25 38.61 -17.81
C VAL A 329 -4.50 39.15 -18.50
N LEU A 330 -5.43 39.77 -17.76
CA LEU A 330 -6.63 40.41 -18.32
C LEU A 330 -6.28 41.60 -19.23
N ALA A 331 -5.18 42.30 -18.93
CA ALA A 331 -4.67 43.42 -19.73
C ALA A 331 -4.16 42.99 -21.12
N TRP A 332 -3.83 41.71 -21.32
CA TRP A 332 -3.37 41.16 -22.61
C TRP A 332 -4.55 40.73 -23.53
N GLY A 333 -5.80 41.04 -23.15
CA GLY A 333 -6.99 40.70 -23.90
C GLY A 333 -7.35 39.21 -23.86
N ILE A 334 -8.43 38.81 -24.57
CA ILE A 334 -8.96 37.43 -24.58
C ILE A 334 -7.89 36.40 -24.98
N TYR A 335 -7.01 36.73 -25.93
CA TYR A 335 -5.94 35.83 -26.37
C TYR A 335 -4.84 35.63 -25.31
N GLY A 336 -4.52 36.67 -24.52
CA GLY A 336 -3.59 36.56 -23.39
C GLY A 336 -4.13 35.68 -22.26
N ILE A 337 -5.44 35.77 -21.99
CA ILE A 337 -6.12 34.92 -21.01
C ILE A 337 -6.11 33.45 -21.45
N ILE A 338 -6.44 33.18 -22.72
CA ILE A 338 -6.41 31.82 -23.27
C ILE A 338 -4.97 31.26 -23.23
N GLY A 339 -3.98 32.06 -23.63
CA GLY A 339 -2.57 31.68 -23.56
C GLY A 339 -2.10 31.37 -22.14
N ALA A 340 -2.50 32.17 -21.15
CA ALA A 340 -2.18 31.94 -19.75
C ALA A 340 -2.83 30.65 -19.21
N ILE A 341 -4.10 30.39 -19.54
CA ILE A 341 -4.80 29.15 -19.14
C ILE A 341 -4.10 27.93 -19.75
N VAL A 342 -3.80 27.97 -21.05
CA VAL A 342 -3.07 26.88 -21.74
C VAL A 342 -1.69 26.69 -21.14
N GLY A 343 -0.96 27.79 -20.85
CA GLY A 343 0.35 27.76 -20.22
C GLY A 343 0.33 27.13 -18.83
N VAL A 344 -0.65 27.46 -17.98
CA VAL A 344 -0.83 26.85 -16.66
C VAL A 344 -1.18 25.36 -16.79
N ILE A 345 -2.07 25.00 -17.71
CA ILE A 345 -2.41 23.59 -17.97
C ILE A 345 -1.18 22.79 -18.40
N LEU A 346 -0.37 23.32 -19.31
CA LEU A 346 0.89 22.70 -19.74
C LEU A 346 1.93 22.63 -18.62
N LEU A 347 2.04 23.66 -17.78
CA LEU A 347 3.00 23.68 -16.68
C LEU A 347 2.67 22.62 -15.61
N ILE A 348 1.38 22.42 -15.32
CA ILE A 348 0.91 21.44 -14.33
C ILE A 348 0.91 20.02 -14.91
N SER A 349 0.40 19.84 -16.13
CA SER A 349 0.21 18.52 -16.72
C SER A 349 1.44 18.00 -17.48
N GLY A 350 2.24 18.89 -18.06
CA GLY A 350 3.41 18.56 -18.89
C GLY A 350 4.45 17.66 -18.18
N PRO A 351 4.93 18.02 -16.98
CA PRO A 351 5.87 17.17 -16.23
C PRO A 351 5.30 15.77 -15.95
N SER A 352 4.01 15.68 -15.62
CA SER A 352 3.32 14.42 -15.32
C SER A 352 3.19 13.54 -16.56
N MET A 353 2.90 14.14 -17.72
CA MET A 353 2.88 13.43 -19.01
C MET A 353 4.27 12.93 -19.42
N ILE A 354 5.33 13.73 -19.20
CA ILE A 354 6.71 13.32 -19.51
C ILE A 354 7.13 12.13 -18.62
N LEU A 355 6.86 12.23 -17.31
CA LEU A 355 7.14 11.12 -16.38
C LEU A 355 6.35 9.86 -16.75
N ALA A 356 5.07 10.01 -17.10
CA ALA A 356 4.25 8.90 -17.57
C ALA A 356 4.81 8.31 -18.86
N PHE A 357 5.17 9.12 -19.84
CA PHE A 357 5.79 8.65 -21.09
C PHE A 357 7.07 7.84 -20.85
N ILE A 358 7.95 8.31 -19.95
CA ILE A 358 9.17 7.60 -19.58
C ILE A 358 8.84 6.28 -18.86
N LYS A 359 7.94 6.30 -17.88
CA LYS A 359 7.54 5.10 -17.13
C LYS A 359 6.86 4.06 -18.01
N LEU A 360 5.92 4.48 -18.86
CA LEU A 360 5.19 3.61 -19.79
C LEU A 360 6.13 2.91 -20.80
N ARG A 361 7.16 3.60 -21.28
CA ARG A 361 8.18 2.99 -22.16
C ARG A 361 9.18 2.08 -21.44
N LYS A 362 9.34 2.27 -20.14
CA LYS A 362 10.26 1.49 -19.29
C LYS A 362 9.56 0.39 -18.48
N ARG A 363 8.25 0.18 -18.67
CA ARG A 363 7.51 -0.90 -18.01
C ARG A 363 8.18 -2.24 -18.26
N ASN A 364 8.54 -2.92 -17.17
CA ASN A 364 9.25 -4.19 -17.22
C ASN A 364 8.55 -5.20 -16.30
N LEU A 365 8.27 -6.38 -16.83
CA LEU A 365 7.67 -7.49 -16.08
C LEU A 365 8.71 -8.21 -15.19
N GLY A 366 10.01 -8.06 -15.48
CA GLY A 366 11.10 -8.69 -14.71
C GLY A 366 10.95 -8.56 -13.18
N PRO A 367 10.87 -7.34 -12.61
CA PRO A 367 10.71 -7.16 -11.16
C PRO A 367 9.43 -7.78 -10.56
N ILE A 368 8.37 -8.00 -11.36
CA ILE A 368 7.13 -8.67 -10.93
C ILE A 368 7.34 -10.18 -10.89
N LEU A 369 8.09 -10.74 -11.85
CA LEU A 369 8.40 -12.17 -11.90
C LEU A 369 9.47 -12.53 -10.87
N ASP A 370 10.51 -11.70 -10.73
CA ASP A 370 11.58 -11.90 -9.75
C ASP A 370 11.04 -11.90 -8.31
N ALA A 371 9.99 -11.12 -8.07
CA ALA A 371 9.27 -11.10 -6.81
C ALA A 371 8.52 -12.42 -6.48
N ASN A 372 8.23 -13.23 -7.50
CA ASN A 372 7.67 -14.58 -7.37
C ASN A 372 8.73 -15.68 -7.49
N GLY A 373 10.01 -15.35 -7.35
CA GLY A 373 11.11 -16.32 -7.38
C GLY A 373 11.52 -16.78 -8.79
N TRP A 374 11.02 -16.13 -9.84
CA TRP A 374 11.54 -16.34 -11.18
C TRP A 374 12.91 -15.65 -11.30
N ALA A 375 13.87 -16.22 -12.02
CA ALA A 375 15.17 -15.58 -12.21
C ALA A 375 15.27 -15.00 -13.63
N VAL A 376 14.51 -13.94 -13.92
CA VAL A 376 14.39 -13.41 -15.28
C VAL A 376 15.43 -12.32 -15.51
N ASN A 377 16.53 -12.66 -16.19
CA ASN A 377 17.56 -11.68 -16.53
C ASN A 377 17.23 -10.81 -17.77
N SER A 378 16.10 -11.06 -18.43
CA SER A 378 15.69 -10.32 -19.62
C SER A 378 14.71 -9.20 -19.28
N SER A 379 14.86 -8.06 -19.95
CA SER A 379 13.88 -6.96 -19.84
C SER A 379 12.62 -7.31 -20.64
N ALA A 380 11.69 -8.02 -20.00
CA ALA A 380 10.36 -8.33 -20.55
C ALA A 380 9.50 -7.05 -20.56
N LYS A 381 9.64 -6.25 -21.62
CA LYS A 381 9.02 -4.92 -21.73
C LYS A 381 7.54 -5.01 -22.10
N VAL A 382 6.72 -4.26 -21.36
CA VAL A 382 5.30 -4.08 -21.69
C VAL A 382 5.10 -2.71 -22.32
N ASN A 383 5.08 -2.65 -23.65
CA ASN A 383 4.80 -1.41 -24.36
C ASN A 383 3.30 -1.03 -24.25
N VAL A 384 2.92 0.17 -24.70
CA VAL A 384 1.53 0.64 -24.57
C VAL A 384 0.53 -0.21 -25.39
N PRO A 385 0.75 -0.51 -26.69
CA PRO A 385 -0.17 -1.36 -27.45
C PRO A 385 -0.37 -2.75 -26.84
N PHE A 386 0.71 -3.41 -26.42
CA PHE A 386 0.65 -4.69 -25.73
C PHE A 386 -0.01 -4.56 -24.36
N GLY A 387 0.22 -3.46 -23.64
CA GLY A 387 -0.51 -3.16 -22.41
C GLY A 387 -2.02 -3.10 -22.60
N THR A 388 -2.51 -2.56 -23.72
CA THR A 388 -3.96 -2.52 -23.99
C THR A 388 -4.60 -3.88 -24.24
N THR A 389 -3.82 -4.91 -24.58
CA THR A 389 -4.33 -6.29 -24.71
C THR A 389 -4.39 -7.02 -23.37
N LEU A 390 -3.62 -6.56 -22.37
CA LEU A 390 -3.57 -7.16 -21.03
C LEU A 390 -4.66 -6.65 -20.09
N THR A 391 -5.25 -5.49 -20.41
CA THR A 391 -6.40 -4.93 -19.68
C THR A 391 -7.50 -4.56 -20.66
N GLY A 392 -8.58 -5.35 -20.67
CA GLY A 392 -9.78 -5.04 -21.44
C GLY A 392 -10.65 -4.04 -20.69
N VAL A 393 -10.99 -2.92 -21.31
CA VAL A 393 -11.97 -1.95 -20.78
C VAL A 393 -13.34 -2.27 -21.35
N ALA A 394 -14.38 -2.23 -20.51
CA ALA A 394 -15.75 -2.45 -20.95
C ALA A 394 -16.11 -1.48 -22.08
N LYS A 395 -16.53 -2.05 -23.21
CA LYS A 395 -17.08 -1.34 -24.35
C LYS A 395 -18.52 -1.76 -24.51
N LEU A 396 -19.35 -0.82 -24.89
CA LEU A 396 -20.72 -1.08 -25.28
C LEU A 396 -20.76 -2.04 -26.49
N PRO A 397 -21.69 -3.01 -26.50
CA PRO A 397 -21.86 -3.89 -27.64
C PRO A 397 -22.10 -3.10 -28.93
N PRO A 398 -21.57 -3.55 -30.08
CA PRO A 398 -21.79 -2.86 -31.35
C PRO A 398 -23.30 -2.76 -31.64
N GLY A 399 -23.77 -1.55 -31.95
CA GLY A 399 -25.18 -1.26 -32.22
C GLY A 399 -25.99 -0.77 -31.02
N SER A 400 -25.41 -0.74 -29.81
CA SER A 400 -26.06 -0.10 -28.66
C SER A 400 -25.94 1.43 -28.72
N GLN A 401 -27.00 2.12 -28.32
CA GLN A 401 -27.06 3.58 -28.27
C GLN A 401 -27.12 4.04 -26.81
N TYR A 402 -26.50 5.18 -26.52
CA TYR A 402 -26.65 5.81 -25.21
C TYR A 402 -28.02 6.49 -25.14
N GLU A 403 -28.87 6.03 -24.24
CA GLU A 403 -30.08 6.76 -23.89
C GLU A 403 -29.67 8.01 -23.10
N THR A 404 -29.87 9.18 -23.68
CA THR A 404 -29.48 10.48 -23.11
C THR A 404 -30.46 10.99 -22.05
N THR A 405 -31.60 10.30 -21.88
CA THR A 405 -32.64 10.65 -20.93
C THR A 405 -32.52 9.73 -19.73
N ASP A 406 -31.78 10.17 -18.71
CA ASP A 406 -31.71 9.49 -17.41
C ASP A 406 -32.77 10.10 -16.46
N PRO A 407 -33.82 9.35 -16.07
CA PRO A 407 -34.86 9.82 -15.15
C PRO A 407 -34.35 10.19 -13.74
N PHE A 408 -33.17 9.68 -13.37
CA PHE A 408 -32.56 9.86 -12.05
C PHE A 408 -31.28 10.70 -12.08
N ALA A 409 -30.92 11.30 -13.24
CA ALA A 409 -29.77 12.17 -13.32
C ALA A 409 -29.93 13.36 -12.36
N GLU A 410 -28.93 13.56 -11.49
CA GLU A 410 -28.87 14.75 -10.65
C GLU A 410 -28.91 16.00 -11.53
N LYS A 411 -29.84 16.91 -11.23
CA LYS A 411 -29.94 18.21 -11.91
C LYS A 411 -28.64 18.97 -11.70
N ARG A 412 -27.73 18.89 -12.68
CA ARG A 412 -26.49 19.65 -12.68
C ARG A 412 -26.85 21.13 -12.61
N ARG A 413 -26.39 21.82 -11.57
CA ARG A 413 -26.51 23.28 -11.48
C ARG A 413 -25.82 23.85 -12.72
N PRO A 414 -26.48 24.70 -13.52
CA PRO A 414 -25.91 25.17 -14.77
C PRO A 414 -24.87 26.25 -14.47
N TRP A 415 -23.70 25.85 -13.94
CA TRP A 415 -22.62 26.77 -13.61
C TRP A 415 -22.12 27.53 -14.85
N GLY A 416 -22.18 26.91 -16.02
CA GLY A 416 -21.96 27.59 -17.30
C GLY A 416 -22.98 28.70 -17.58
N PHE A 417 -24.25 28.54 -17.17
CA PHE A 417 -25.25 29.60 -17.27
C PHE A 417 -24.94 30.74 -16.29
N TYR A 418 -24.54 30.45 -15.05
CA TYR A 418 -24.13 31.49 -14.10
C TYR A 418 -22.87 32.24 -14.56
N LEU A 419 -21.88 31.53 -15.11
CA LEU A 419 -20.69 32.13 -15.70
C LEU A 419 -21.06 33.00 -16.91
N PHE A 420 -21.93 32.51 -17.79
CA PHE A 420 -22.46 33.27 -18.91
C PHE A 420 -23.19 34.53 -18.44
N LEU A 421 -24.04 34.43 -17.41
CA LEU A 421 -24.76 35.56 -16.81
C LEU A 421 -23.78 36.59 -16.23
N LEU A 422 -22.71 36.13 -15.58
CA LEU A 422 -21.66 37.00 -15.03
C LEU A 422 -20.88 37.71 -16.15
N VAL A 423 -20.54 37.00 -17.23
CA VAL A 423 -19.90 37.59 -18.42
C VAL A 423 -20.81 38.61 -19.10
N VAL A 424 -22.11 38.30 -19.23
CA VAL A 424 -23.11 39.22 -19.78
C VAL A 424 -23.26 40.44 -18.89
N LEU A 425 -23.38 40.28 -17.57
CA LEU A 425 -23.45 41.40 -16.62
C LEU A 425 -22.18 42.25 -16.65
N PHE A 426 -21.01 41.63 -16.78
CA PHE A 426 -19.74 42.34 -16.92
C PHE A 426 -19.65 43.10 -18.24
N GLY A 427 -20.12 42.50 -19.34
CA GLY A 427 -20.25 43.15 -20.64
C GLY A 427 -21.22 44.33 -20.61
N LEU A 428 -22.39 44.16 -19.97
CA LEU A 428 -23.37 45.23 -19.75
C LEU A 428 -22.78 46.35 -18.87
N PHE A 429 -22.00 46.01 -17.84
CA PHE A 429 -21.31 46.99 -17.00
C PHE A 429 -20.24 47.77 -17.81
N LYS A 430 -19.47 47.08 -18.66
CA LYS A 430 -18.51 47.71 -19.56
C LYS A 430 -19.18 48.57 -20.63
N TRP A 431 -20.34 48.15 -21.12
CA TRP A 431 -21.15 48.92 -22.06
C TRP A 431 -21.73 50.16 -21.40
N TRP A 432 -22.31 50.00 -20.20
CA TRP A 432 -22.80 51.09 -19.36
C TRP A 432 -21.69 52.06 -18.94
N ARG A 433 -20.43 51.63 -18.84
CA ARG A 433 -19.29 52.53 -18.58
C ARG A 433 -18.78 53.24 -19.85
N GLY A 434 -19.19 52.79 -21.03
CA GLY A 434 -18.79 53.37 -22.32
C GLY A 434 -17.51 52.78 -22.92
N ASP A 435 -16.85 51.83 -22.25
CA ASP A 435 -15.60 51.20 -22.72
C ASP A 435 -15.79 50.40 -24.04
N LEU A 436 -17.03 50.00 -24.35
CA LEU A 436 -17.39 49.23 -25.56
C LEU A 436 -17.87 50.10 -26.73
N ASN A 437 -18.00 51.42 -26.55
CA ASN A 437 -18.50 52.34 -27.59
C ASN A 437 -17.61 52.37 -28.84
N THR A 438 -16.31 52.10 -28.72
CA THR A 438 -15.36 52.05 -29.85
C THR A 438 -15.61 50.89 -30.80
N TYR A 439 -16.27 49.82 -30.33
CA TYR A 439 -16.52 48.59 -31.10
C TYR A 439 -17.99 48.41 -31.49
N LEU A 440 -18.87 49.30 -31.03
CA LEU A 440 -20.30 49.26 -31.27
C LEU A 440 -20.70 50.32 -32.31
N PRO A 441 -21.68 50.06 -33.20
CA PRO A 441 -22.25 51.08 -34.07
C PRO A 441 -22.75 52.28 -33.27
N GLU A 442 -22.67 53.50 -33.79
CA GLU A 442 -23.10 54.72 -33.08
C GLU A 442 -24.52 54.62 -32.48
N LYS A 443 -25.41 53.88 -33.15
CA LYS A 443 -26.79 53.59 -32.73
C LYS A 443 -26.92 52.78 -31.43
N LEU A 444 -25.85 52.08 -31.06
CA LEU A 444 -25.75 51.22 -29.86
C LEU A 444 -24.76 51.79 -28.84
N GLY A 445 -24.37 53.06 -28.99
CA GLY A 445 -23.52 53.75 -28.04
C GLY A 445 -24.22 53.93 -26.69
N ASN A 446 -23.46 53.81 -25.60
CA ASN A 446 -23.91 53.91 -24.22
C ASN A 446 -24.84 55.13 -23.97
N GLN A 447 -24.50 56.30 -24.52
CA GLN A 447 -25.29 57.52 -24.32
C GLN A 447 -26.63 57.52 -25.07
N GLN A 448 -26.75 56.83 -26.19
CA GLN A 448 -28.03 56.75 -26.92
C GLN A 448 -29.02 55.79 -26.25
N ILE A 449 -28.52 54.78 -25.53
CA ILE A 449 -29.35 53.74 -24.91
C ILE A 449 -29.62 54.01 -23.43
N PHE A 450 -28.59 54.44 -22.67
CA PHE A 450 -28.71 54.68 -21.24
C PHE A 450 -28.89 56.17 -20.89
N GLY A 451 -28.77 57.08 -21.87
CA GLY A 451 -29.06 58.50 -21.69
C GLY A 451 -28.31 59.15 -20.54
N THR A 452 -29.04 59.83 -19.65
CA THR A 452 -28.52 60.49 -18.44
C THR A 452 -28.07 59.52 -17.35
N PHE A 453 -28.36 58.23 -17.47
CA PHE A 453 -27.93 57.20 -16.53
C PHE A 453 -26.56 56.61 -16.87
N ALA A 454 -25.97 56.97 -18.02
CA ALA A 454 -24.60 56.59 -18.39
C ALA A 454 -23.56 57.47 -17.65
N PRO A 455 -22.48 56.91 -17.08
CA PRO A 455 -21.35 57.68 -16.56
C PRO A 455 -20.51 58.19 -17.73
N GLY A 456 -20.49 59.51 -17.92
CA GLY A 456 -19.69 60.20 -18.94
C GLY A 456 -20.26 61.59 -19.22
N PRO A 457 -19.49 62.50 -19.85
CA PRO A 457 -19.95 63.86 -20.11
C PRO A 457 -21.17 63.82 -21.04
N ALA A 458 -22.28 64.42 -20.59
CA ALA A 458 -23.56 64.45 -21.31
C ALA A 458 -23.38 64.92 -22.77
N PRO A 459 -24.14 64.35 -23.73
CA PRO A 459 -24.07 64.81 -25.10
C PRO A 459 -24.44 66.29 -25.15
N ALA A 460 -23.61 67.10 -25.82
CA ALA A 460 -23.87 68.51 -26.02
C ALA A 460 -25.26 68.69 -26.65
N ALA A 461 -26.11 69.49 -26.00
CA ALA A 461 -27.44 69.80 -26.48
C ALA A 461 -27.37 70.29 -27.94
N THR A 462 -28.13 69.64 -28.81
CA THR A 462 -28.34 70.05 -30.20
C THR A 462 -28.81 71.50 -30.23
N VAL A 463 -28.00 72.34 -30.87
CA VAL A 463 -28.29 73.76 -31.11
C VAL A 463 -29.57 73.85 -31.95
N ALA A 464 -30.55 74.60 -31.45
CA ALA A 464 -31.81 74.87 -32.14
C ALA A 464 -31.56 75.63 -33.47
N PRO A 465 -32.34 75.37 -34.53
CA PRO A 465 -32.16 76.05 -35.81
C PRO A 465 -32.54 77.53 -35.72
N GLU A 466 -31.68 78.36 -36.33
CA GLU A 466 -31.73 79.82 -36.40
C GLU A 466 -33.03 80.33 -37.07
N ALA A 467 -33.66 81.35 -36.47
CA ALA A 467 -34.89 81.97 -36.97
C ALA A 467 -34.62 82.80 -38.24
N PRO A 468 -35.54 82.81 -39.24
CA PRO A 468 -35.34 83.54 -40.49
C PRO A 468 -35.51 85.07 -40.29
N PRO A 469 -34.81 85.91 -41.09
CA PRO A 469 -34.78 87.36 -40.89
C PRO A 469 -36.09 88.03 -41.31
N ALA A 470 -36.48 89.07 -40.57
CA ALA A 470 -37.66 89.91 -40.82
C ALA A 470 -37.49 90.80 -42.07
N PRO A 471 -38.58 91.11 -42.80
CA PRO A 471 -38.53 91.88 -44.04
C PRO A 471 -38.31 93.38 -43.79
N ALA A 472 -37.49 93.99 -44.65
CA ALA A 472 -37.15 95.40 -44.63
C ALA A 472 -38.34 96.32 -44.96
N LYS A 473 -38.38 97.48 -44.30
CA LYS A 473 -39.03 98.70 -44.78
C LYS A 473 -38.01 99.83 -44.78
#